data_AF-A0A915EAC0-F1
#
_entry.id   AF-A0A915EAC0-F1
#
_cell.length_a   1.000
_cell.length_b   1.000
_cell.length_c   1.000
_cell.angle_alpha   90.00
_cell.angle_beta   90.00
_cell.angle_gamma   90.00
#
_symmetry.space_group_name_H-M   'P 1'
#
loop_
_entity.id
_entity.type
_entity.pdbx_description
1 polymer ?
#
loop_
_entity_poly.entity_id
_entity_poly.type
_entity_poly.pdbx_seq_one_letter_code
_entity_poly.pdbx_strand_id
1 'polypeptide(L)' 'MKRAHARIEAPSAESDSEIGYPAKKMRNYTTTFKLQVIAAAKAPGSVHSASKLFRVDRKRVRDWTNQESNLRNLK' A
#
# COMPACT_ATOMS: atom_id res chain seq x y z
N MET A 1 -21.82 54.09 21.40
CA MET A 1 -21.40 53.68 20.04
C MET A 1 -21.28 52.17 20.02
N LYS A 2 -22.27 51.46 19.43
CA LYS A 2 -22.33 49.98 19.42
C LYS A 2 -21.39 49.45 18.33
N ARG A 3 -20.34 48.72 18.70
CA ARG A 3 -19.56 47.92 17.74
C ARG A 3 -20.32 46.64 17.48
N ALA A 4 -20.83 46.48 16.26
CA ALA A 4 -21.49 45.26 15.81
C ALA A 4 -20.45 44.14 15.71
N HIS A 5 -20.73 43.00 16.35
CA HIS A 5 -19.97 41.77 16.15
C HIS A 5 -20.32 41.20 14.78
N ALA A 6 -19.37 41.26 13.85
CA ALA A 6 -19.48 40.57 12.57
C ALA A 6 -19.49 39.06 12.83
N ARG A 7 -20.63 38.41 12.57
CA ARG A 7 -20.79 36.97 12.55
C ARG A 7 -20.12 36.46 11.27
N ILE A 8 -18.90 35.97 11.39
CA ILE A 8 -18.25 35.24 10.31
C ILE A 8 -18.92 33.86 10.28
N GLU A 9 -19.84 33.67 9.34
CA GLU A 9 -20.38 32.36 9.01
C GLU A 9 -19.23 31.48 8.50
N ALA A 10 -18.99 30.38 9.21
CA ALA A 10 -18.07 29.35 8.78
C ALA A 10 -18.59 28.75 7.46
N PRO A 11 -17.79 28.70 6.39
CA PRO A 11 -18.17 27.92 5.22
C PRO A 11 -18.12 26.44 5.60
N SER A 12 -19.30 25.87 5.81
CA SER A 12 -19.53 24.43 5.87
C SER A 12 -19.11 23.82 4.53
N ALA A 13 -17.89 23.31 4.46
CA ALA A 13 -17.41 22.57 3.30
C ALA A 13 -17.84 21.11 3.43
N GLU A 14 -19.11 20.85 3.19
CA GLU A 14 -19.57 19.52 2.78
C GLU A 14 -19.42 19.37 1.27
N SER A 15 -18.82 18.24 0.88
CA SER A 15 -19.04 17.52 -0.39
C SER A 15 -18.53 18.15 -1.69
N ASP A 16 -17.33 17.72 -2.10
CA ASP A 16 -17.08 17.13 -3.44
C ASP A 16 -15.70 16.46 -3.35
N SER A 17 -15.49 15.17 -3.56
CA SER A 17 -15.81 14.45 -4.78
C SER A 17 -15.47 12.96 -4.57
N GLU A 18 -16.40 12.05 -4.86
CA GLU A 18 -16.07 10.65 -5.15
C GLU A 18 -15.28 10.60 -6.47
N ILE A 19 -14.00 10.99 -6.44
CA ILE A 19 -13.09 10.65 -7.54
C ILE A 19 -12.84 9.15 -7.38
N GLY A 20 -13.65 8.36 -8.08
CA GLY A 20 -13.38 6.94 -8.29
C GLY A 20 -12.05 6.82 -9.03
N TYR A 21 -10.94 6.77 -8.28
CA TYR A 21 -9.63 6.50 -8.84
C TYR A 21 -9.74 5.18 -9.59
N PRO A 22 -9.34 5.13 -10.88
CA PRO A 22 -9.42 3.90 -11.65
C PRO A 22 -8.67 2.83 -10.85
N ALA A 23 -9.40 1.78 -10.46
CA ALA A 23 -8.87 0.75 -9.60
C ALA A 23 -7.59 0.21 -10.25
N LYS A 24 -6.44 0.50 -9.63
CA LYS A 24 -5.14 0.13 -10.18
C LYS A 24 -5.15 -1.38 -10.37
N LYS A 25 -5.12 -1.84 -11.63
CA LYS A 25 -5.20 -3.27 -11.99
C LYS A 25 -4.22 -4.04 -11.11
N MET A 26 -4.75 -4.76 -10.12
CA MET A 26 -3.92 -5.44 -9.15
C MET A 26 -3.26 -6.61 -9.87
N ARG A 27 -1.92 -6.60 -9.88
CA ARG A 27 -1.15 -7.68 -10.46
C ARG A 27 -1.32 -8.90 -9.56
N ASN A 28 -1.96 -9.94 -10.07
CA ASN A 28 -2.15 -11.19 -9.34
C ASN A 28 -0.83 -11.96 -9.34
N TYR A 29 -0.33 -12.28 -8.15
CA TYR A 29 0.89 -13.07 -7.96
C TYR A 29 0.54 -14.40 -7.33
N THR A 30 1.06 -15.48 -7.90
CA THR A 30 0.90 -16.83 -7.35
C THR A 30 1.63 -16.95 -6.01
N THR A 31 1.17 -17.86 -5.15
CA THR A 31 1.82 -18.15 -3.87
C THR A 31 3.28 -18.57 -4.05
N THR A 32 3.55 -19.38 -5.08
CA THR A 32 4.92 -19.82 -5.44
C THR A 32 5.84 -18.65 -5.78
N PHE A 33 5.37 -17.69 -6.57
CA PHE A 33 6.15 -16.49 -6.90
C PHE A 33 6.43 -15.65 -5.66
N LYS A 34 5.43 -15.42 -4.79
CA LYS A 34 5.63 -14.67 -3.55
C LYS A 34 6.70 -15.32 -2.66
N LEU A 35 6.69 -16.65 -2.54
CA LEU A 35 7.71 -17.39 -1.77
C LEU A 35 9.12 -17.27 -2.37
N GLN A 36 9.27 -17.28 -3.70
CA GLN A 36 10.57 -17.02 -4.36
C GLN A 36 11.10 -15.62 -4.04
N VAL A 37 10.23 -14.61 -4.08
CA VAL A 37 10.58 -13.23 -3.75
C VAL A 37 11.02 -13.12 -2.28
N ILE A 38 10.31 -13.78 -1.36
CA ILE A 38 10.68 -13.83 0.06
C ILE A 38 12.04 -14.51 0.25
N ALA A 39 12.27 -15.65 -0.40
CA ALA A 39 13.54 -16.37 -0.32
C ALA A 39 14.72 -15.49 -0.77
N ALA A 40 14.54 -14.71 -1.84
CA ALA A 40 15.55 -13.77 -2.33
C ALA A 40 15.71 -12.50 -1.46
N ALA A 41 14.69 -12.15 -0.67
CA ALA A 41 14.77 -11.04 0.29
C ALA A 41 15.42 -11.45 1.62
N LYS A 42 15.49 -12.76 1.91
CA LYS A 42 16.16 -13.33 3.08
C LYS A 42 17.65 -13.57 2.82
N ALA A 43 18.42 -13.71 3.89
CA ALA A 43 19.89 -13.70 3.89
C ALA A 43 20.52 -14.62 2.82
N PRO A 44 21.52 -14.14 2.07
CA PRO A 44 22.21 -12.84 2.20
C PRO A 44 21.47 -11.65 1.56
N GLY A 45 20.23 -11.83 1.08
CA GLY A 45 19.46 -10.82 0.38
C GLY A 45 18.86 -9.70 1.24
N SER A 46 18.24 -8.74 0.57
CA SER A 46 17.49 -7.63 1.16
C SER A 46 16.18 -7.38 0.42
N VAL A 47 15.23 -6.69 1.05
CA VAL A 47 13.97 -6.26 0.41
C VAL A 47 14.24 -5.41 -0.85
N HIS A 48 15.29 -4.59 -0.82
CA HIS A 48 15.65 -3.73 -1.95
C HIS A 48 16.20 -4.52 -3.14
N SER A 49 17.08 -5.50 -2.89
CA SER A 49 17.62 -6.36 -3.95
C SER A 49 16.52 -7.23 -4.56
N ALA A 50 15.64 -7.82 -3.75
CA ALA A 50 14.50 -8.60 -4.23
C ALA A 50 13.52 -7.75 -5.05
N SER A 51 13.25 -6.51 -4.63
CA SER A 51 12.42 -5.57 -5.38
C SER A 51 12.97 -5.29 -6.79
N LYS A 52 14.28 -5.06 -6.91
CA LYS A 52 14.95 -4.86 -8.21
C LYS A 52 14.93 -6.12 -9.07
N LEU A 53 15.21 -7.28 -8.49
CA LEU A 53 15.31 -8.55 -9.21
C LEU A 53 13.95 -8.97 -9.80
N PHE A 54 12.88 -8.85 -9.02
CA PHE A 54 11.55 -9.33 -9.40
C PHE A 54 10.62 -8.24 -9.93
N ARG A 55 11.07 -6.97 -9.97
CA ARG A 55 10.25 -5.80 -10.35
C ARG A 55 8.94 -5.75 -9.56
N VAL A 56 9.07 -5.86 -8.24
CA VAL A 56 7.96 -5.81 -7.27
C VAL A 56 8.22 -4.65 -6.31
N ASP A 57 7.18 -3.90 -5.97
CA ASP A 57 7.29 -2.81 -4.99
C ASP A 57 7.82 -3.33 -3.64
N ARG A 58 8.80 -2.62 -3.07
CA ARG A 58 9.40 -2.96 -1.77
C ARG A 58 8.36 -3.18 -0.66
N LYS A 59 7.26 -2.41 -0.69
CA LYS A 59 6.13 -2.58 0.24
C LYS A 59 5.55 -4.00 0.16
N ARG A 60 5.24 -4.49 -1.05
CA ARG A 60 4.70 -5.84 -1.25
C ARG A 60 5.69 -6.91 -0.81
N VAL A 61 6.97 -6.75 -1.14
CA VAL A 61 8.03 -7.67 -0.71
C VAL A 61 8.04 -7.77 0.82
N ARG A 62 8.02 -6.63 1.52
CA ARG A 62 7.97 -6.60 2.99
C ARG A 62 6.69 -7.25 3.54
N ASP A 63 5.54 -6.91 2.98
CA ASP A 63 4.25 -7.45 3.41
C ASP A 63 4.22 -8.99 3.23
N TRP A 64 4.74 -9.51 2.12
CA TRP A 64 4.84 -10.95 1.89
C TRP A 64 5.83 -11.63 2.82
N THR A 65 6.97 -11.01 3.12
CA THR A 65 7.92 -11.54 4.12
C THR A 65 7.26 -11.66 5.49
N ASN A 66 6.46 -10.68 5.90
CA ASN A 66 5.70 -10.75 7.16
C ASN A 66 4.59 -11.82 7.13
N GLN A 67 4.02 -12.08 5.95
CA GLN A 67 2.97 -13.08 5.73
C GLN A 67 3.51 -14.46 5.33
N GLU A 68 4.82 -14.70 5.39
CA GLU A 68 5.45 -15.91 4.87
C GLU A 68 4.86 -17.19 5.47
N SER A 69 4.63 -17.22 6.79
CA SER A 69 4.03 -18.38 7.47
C SER A 69 2.65 -18.72 6.90
N ASN A 70 1.83 -17.70 6.63
CA ASN A 70 0.51 -17.89 6.03
C ASN A 70 0.62 -18.35 4.57
N LEU A 71 1.58 -17.80 3.82
CA LEU A 71 1.82 -18.20 2.43
C LEU A 71 2.33 -19.64 2.30
N ARG A 72 3.05 -20.15 3.31
CA ARG A 72 3.50 -21.55 3.35
C ARG A 72 2.37 -22.53 3.66
N ASN A 73 1.41 -22.12 4.50
CA ASN A 73 0.25 -22.94 4.88
C ASN A 73 -0.85 -22.98 3.80
N LEU A 74 -0.81 -22.06 2.84
CA LEU A 74 -1.75 -21.99 1.72
C LEU A 74 -1.34 -22.90 0.53
N LYS A 75 -0.36 -23.78 0.74
CA LYS A 75 0.25 -24.62 -0.28
C LYS A 75 -0.48 -25.94 -0.43
#